data_AF-A0A351QZ79-F1
#
_entry.id   AF-A0A351QZ79-F1
#
_cell.length_a   1.000
_cell.length_b   1.000
_cell.length_c   1.000
_cell.angle_alpha   90.00
_cell.angle_beta   90.00
_cell.angle_gamma   90.00
#
_symmetry.space_group_name_H-M   'P 1'
#
loop_
_entity.id
_entity.type
_entity.pdbx_description
1 polymer ?
#
loop_
_entity_poly.entity_id
_entity_poly.type
_entity_poly.pdbx_seq_one_letter_code
_entity_poly.pdbx_strand_id
1 'polypeptide(L)'
;MVEELEDNIHKAYSSAAMEDMEPIMDTLESTISHIEKRYLDKRALEGISTGYKDLDEVTSGLKSGELVIIAARPSMGKTAFALNLAQHVSKEAKVGLFSLEMPKNQL
;
A
#
# COMPACT_ATOMS: atom_id res chain seq x y z
N MET A 1 -17.22 42.99 6.78
CA MET A 1 -16.65 42.73 5.45
C MET A 1 -15.23 42.20 5.49
N VAL A 2 -14.25 42.82 6.17
CA VAL A 2 -12.89 42.22 6.34
C VAL A 2 -12.88 41.14 7.43
N GLU A 3 -13.50 41.37 8.58
CA GLU A 3 -13.60 40.35 9.66
C GLU A 3 -14.33 39.08 9.22
N GLU A 4 -15.45 39.19 8.48
CA GLU A 4 -16.16 38.04 7.92
C GLU A 4 -15.31 37.24 6.92
N LEU A 5 -14.39 37.91 6.22
CA LEU A 5 -13.50 37.25 5.27
C LEU A 5 -12.41 36.47 6.01
N GLU A 6 -11.86 37.04 7.09
CA GLU A 6 -10.89 36.36 7.95
C GLU A 6 -11.51 35.15 8.66
N ASP A 7 -12.74 35.27 9.17
CA ASP A 7 -13.47 34.17 9.80
C ASP A 7 -13.76 33.02 8.82
N ASN A 8 -14.13 33.35 7.59
CA ASN A 8 -14.39 32.34 6.56
C ASN A 8 -13.12 31.65 6.07
N ILE A 9 -12.01 32.39 5.96
CA ILE A 9 -10.70 31.82 5.65
C ILE A 9 -10.26 30.90 6.80
N HIS A 10 -10.38 31.35 8.05
CA HIS A 10 -9.98 30.55 9.19
C HIS A 10 -10.79 29.26 9.31
N LYS A 11 -12.12 29.31 9.10
CA LYS A 11 -12.99 28.13 9.04
C LYS A 11 -12.64 27.19 7.90
N ALA A 12 -12.35 27.70 6.70
CA ALA A 12 -11.93 26.86 5.58
C ALA A 12 -10.61 26.14 5.87
N TYR A 13 -9.63 26.84 6.47
CA TYR A 13 -8.35 26.24 6.87
C TYR A 13 -8.48 25.26 8.04
N SER A 14 -9.28 25.56 9.06
CA SER A 14 -9.47 24.66 10.21
C SER A 14 -10.27 23.42 9.83
N SER A 15 -11.27 23.57 8.95
CA SER A 15 -12.06 22.44 8.47
C SER A 15 -11.19 21.50 7.63
N ALA A 16 -10.39 22.02 6.71
CA ALA A 16 -9.46 21.23 5.91
C ALA A 16 -8.34 20.55 6.73
N ALA A 17 -7.94 21.14 7.85
CA ALA A 17 -6.91 20.56 8.73
C ALA A 17 -7.47 19.57 9.78
N MET A 18 -8.76 19.67 10.12
CA MET A 18 -9.41 18.77 11.09
C MET A 18 -10.13 17.57 10.45
N GLU A 19 -10.39 17.60 9.14
CA GLU A 19 -11.06 16.49 8.44
C GLU A 19 -10.25 15.18 8.45
N ASP A 20 -8.92 15.28 8.62
CA ASP A 20 -8.00 14.14 8.66
C ASP A 20 -7.60 13.68 10.09
N MET A 21 -8.16 14.28 11.14
CA MET A 21 -7.84 13.88 12.54
C MET A 21 -8.94 13.02 13.15
N GLU A 22 -8.69 11.71 13.27
CA GLU A 22 -9.54 10.80 14.02
C GLU A 22 -9.13 10.73 15.52
N PRO A 23 -10.10 10.63 16.46
CA PRO A 23 -9.81 10.34 17.85
C PRO A 23 -9.06 9.02 18.03
N ILE A 24 -8.03 9.02 18.88
CA ILE A 24 -7.20 7.82 19.12
C ILE A 24 -8.01 6.60 19.59
N MET A 25 -9.11 6.82 20.29
CA MET A 25 -9.97 5.74 20.79
C MET A 25 -10.65 4.99 19.63
N ASP A 26 -11.06 5.73 18.59
CA ASP A 26 -11.71 5.17 17.40
C ASP A 26 -10.69 4.39 16.55
N THR A 27 -9.47 4.91 16.43
CA THR A 27 -8.35 4.19 15.80
C THR A 27 -7.95 2.93 16.58
N LEU A 28 -7.98 2.97 17.92
CA LEU A 28 -7.68 1.81 18.77
C LEU A 28 -8.71 0.70 18.59
N GLU A 29 -9.99 1.03 18.62
CA GLU A 29 -11.08 0.06 18.44
C GLU A 29 -11.03 -0.62 17.07
N SER A 30 -10.78 0.15 16.01
CA SER A 30 -10.60 -0.39 14.65
C SER A 30 -9.33 -1.25 14.50
N THR A 31 -8.25 -0.89 15.19
CA THR A 31 -7.00 -1.67 15.19
C THR A 31 -7.16 -3.01 15.91
N ILE A 32 -7.80 -3.01 17.09
CA ILE A 32 -8.08 -4.25 17.85
C ILE A 32 -8.97 -5.18 17.03
N SER A 33 -10.03 -4.64 16.41
CA SER A 33 -10.91 -5.40 15.53
C SER A 33 -10.18 -6.02 14.34
N HIS A 34 -9.19 -5.30 13.77
CA HIS A 34 -8.32 -5.83 12.71
C HIS A 34 -7.44 -6.99 13.21
N ILE A 35 -6.88 -6.89 14.41
CA ILE A 35 -6.06 -7.96 15.00
C ILE A 35 -6.90 -9.22 15.24
N GLU A 36 -8.11 -9.07 15.79
CA GLU A 36 -9.01 -10.20 16.03
C GLU A 36 -9.42 -10.90 14.73
N LYS A 37 -9.77 -10.13 13.69
CA LYS A 37 -10.04 -10.71 12.36
C LYS A 37 -8.88 -11.51 11.82
N ARG A 38 -7.65 -11.00 11.94
CA ARG A 38 -6.43 -11.71 11.50
C ARG A 38 -6.15 -12.97 12.31
N TYR A 39 -6.43 -12.95 13.60
CA TYR A 39 -6.28 -14.14 14.44
C TYR A 39 -7.29 -15.24 14.05
N LEU A 40 -8.51 -14.85 13.66
CA LEU A 40 -9.57 -15.76 13.24
C LEU A 40 -9.39 -16.26 11.79
N ASP A 41 -8.96 -15.38 10.89
CA ASP A 41 -8.57 -15.73 9.52
C ASP A 41 -7.27 -16.52 9.57
N LYS A 42 -7.39 -17.85 9.58
CA LYS A 42 -6.25 -18.80 9.51
C LYS A 42 -5.47 -18.74 8.19
N ARG A 43 -5.51 -17.63 7.46
CA ARG A 43 -4.66 -17.41 6.29
C ARG A 43 -3.22 -17.37 6.75
N ALA A 44 -2.36 -18.10 6.04
CA ALA A 44 -0.93 -18.13 6.32
C ALA A 44 -0.24 -16.80 6.02
N LEU A 45 -0.89 -15.91 5.24
CA LEU A 45 -0.35 -14.64 4.77
C LEU A 45 -1.35 -13.51 4.96
N GLU A 46 -0.86 -12.37 5.47
CA GLU A 46 -1.63 -11.14 5.68
C GLU A 46 -1.82 -10.37 4.36
N GLY A 47 -0.77 -10.27 3.55
CA GLY A 47 -0.77 -9.63 2.23
C GLY A 47 -0.95 -10.62 1.08
N ILE A 48 -0.81 -10.12 -0.15
CA ILE A 48 -0.78 -10.95 -1.36
C ILE A 48 0.57 -11.66 -1.46
N SER A 49 0.58 -12.96 -1.76
CA SER A 49 1.82 -13.72 -1.92
C SER A 49 2.68 -13.15 -3.05
N THR A 50 3.99 -13.04 -2.80
CA THR A 50 4.98 -12.67 -3.82
C THR A 50 5.29 -13.82 -4.78
N GLY A 51 4.87 -15.04 -4.43
CA GLY A 51 5.23 -16.28 -5.13
C GLY A 51 6.58 -16.87 -4.72
N TYR A 52 7.31 -16.19 -3.84
CA TYR A 52 8.56 -16.68 -3.25
C TYR A 52 8.33 -16.94 -1.76
N LYS A 53 8.26 -18.23 -1.39
CA LYS A 53 7.92 -18.64 -0.01
C LYS A 53 8.83 -17.99 1.04
N ASP A 54 10.13 -18.00 0.81
CA ASP A 54 11.11 -17.43 1.76
C ASP A 54 10.95 -15.90 1.90
N LEU A 55 10.53 -15.21 0.83
CA LEU A 55 10.27 -13.78 0.88
C LEU A 55 8.96 -13.48 1.62
N ASP A 56 7.94 -14.30 1.38
CA ASP A 56 6.64 -14.20 2.03
C ASP A 56 6.74 -14.49 3.53
N GLU A 57 7.59 -15.41 3.96
CA GLU A 57 7.86 -15.67 5.39
C GLU A 57 8.44 -14.45 6.10
N VAL A 58 9.27 -13.67 5.42
CA VAL A 58 9.90 -12.47 6.00
C VAL A 58 9.00 -11.23 5.89
N THR A 59 8.27 -11.08 4.79
CA THR A 59 7.48 -9.86 4.50
C THR A 59 6.01 -9.98 4.91
N SER A 60 5.51 -11.19 5.15
CA SER A 60 4.08 -11.51 5.26
C SER A 60 3.28 -11.11 4.02
N GLY A 61 3.93 -11.14 2.85
CA GLY A 61 3.35 -10.77 1.55
C GLY A 61 3.27 -9.27 1.31
N LEU A 62 2.68 -8.89 0.18
CA LEU A 62 2.47 -7.50 -0.22
C LEU A 62 1.19 -6.95 0.43
N LYS A 63 1.33 -6.00 1.35
CA LYS A 63 0.20 -5.41 2.07
C LYS A 63 -0.28 -4.11 1.39
N SER A 64 -1.58 -3.87 1.47
CA SER A 64 -2.19 -2.66 0.89
C SER A 64 -1.67 -1.40 1.59
N GLY A 65 -1.34 -0.37 0.80
CA GLY A 65 -0.83 0.91 1.30
C GLY A 65 0.69 0.97 1.49
N GLU A 66 1.42 -0.14 1.30
CA GLU A 66 2.88 -0.14 1.39
C GLU A 66 3.56 0.26 0.07
N LEU A 67 4.68 0.99 0.18
CA LEU A 67 5.60 1.23 -0.94
C LEU A 67 6.80 0.29 -0.84
N VAL A 68 6.90 -0.66 -1.77
CA VAL A 68 8.01 -1.62 -1.85
C VAL A 68 9.02 -1.17 -2.91
N ILE A 69 10.29 -1.03 -2.51
CA ILE A 69 11.38 -0.61 -3.41
C ILE A 69 12.31 -1.79 -3.70
N ILE A 70 12.47 -2.15 -4.97
CA ILE A 70 13.43 -3.16 -5.43
C ILE A 70 14.67 -2.44 -5.98
N ALA A 71 15.76 -2.46 -5.21
CA ALA A 71 17.03 -1.86 -5.60
C ALA A 71 18.06 -2.94 -5.96
N ALA A 72 18.68 -2.83 -7.13
CA ALA A 72 19.75 -3.72 -7.58
C ALA A 72 20.66 -3.00 -8.57
N ARG A 73 21.90 -3.50 -8.74
CA ARG A 73 22.81 -3.02 -9.79
C ARG A 73 22.26 -3.36 -11.20
N PRO A 74 22.67 -2.64 -12.25
CA PRO A 74 22.36 -3.04 -13.63
C PRO A 74 22.71 -4.51 -13.89
N SER A 75 21.88 -5.19 -14.68
CA SER A 75 22.01 -6.61 -15.01
C SER A 75 21.81 -7.62 -13.87
N MET A 76 21.43 -7.19 -12.65
CA MET A 76 21.08 -8.11 -11.54
C MET A 76 19.64 -8.64 -11.60
N GLY A 77 18.89 -8.33 -12.66
CA GLY A 77 17.57 -8.90 -12.89
C GLY A 77 16.39 -8.21 -12.20
N LYS A 78 16.50 -6.93 -11.78
CA LYS A 78 15.36 -6.21 -11.15
C LYS A 78 14.07 -6.29 -11.98
N THR A 79 14.20 -6.14 -13.30
CA THR A 79 13.06 -6.10 -14.21
C THR A 79 12.43 -7.48 -14.32
N ALA A 80 13.24 -8.52 -14.47
CA ALA A 80 12.78 -9.91 -14.47
C ALA A 80 12.09 -10.28 -13.15
N PHE A 81 12.66 -9.86 -12.01
CA PHE A 81 12.05 -10.08 -10.70
C PHE A 81 10.69 -9.38 -10.56
N ALA A 82 10.60 -8.09 -10.95
CA ALA A 82 9.35 -7.34 -10.92
C ALA A 82 8.28 -7.94 -11.85
N LEU A 83 8.67 -8.44 -13.03
CA LEU A 83 7.75 -9.10 -13.96
C LEU A 83 7.24 -10.43 -13.40
N ASN A 84 8.11 -11.25 -12.79
CA ASN A 84 7.70 -12.50 -12.14
C ASN A 84 6.74 -12.24 -10.98
N LEU A 85 7.02 -11.21 -10.18
CA LEU A 85 6.14 -10.78 -9.10
C LEU A 85 4.76 -10.38 -9.65
N ALA A 86 4.73 -9.51 -10.67
CA ALA A 86 3.50 -9.09 -11.32
C ALA A 86 2.73 -10.27 -11.91
N GLN A 87 3.41 -11.22 -12.56
CA GLN A 87 2.81 -12.43 -13.11
C GLN A 87 2.20 -13.30 -12.01
N HIS A 88 2.88 -13.47 -10.88
CA HIS A 88 2.34 -14.27 -9.77
C HIS A 88 1.10 -13.61 -9.17
N VAL A 89 1.20 -12.33 -8.81
CA VAL A 89 0.11 -11.53 -8.24
C VAL A 89 -1.11 -11.47 -9.18
N SER A 90 -0.87 -11.48 -10.50
CA SER A 90 -1.95 -11.44 -11.51
C SER A 90 -2.95 -12.60 -11.42
N LYS A 91 -2.59 -13.69 -10.75
CA LYS A 91 -3.46 -14.85 -10.51
C LYS A 91 -4.56 -14.57 -9.48
N GLU A 92 -4.33 -13.62 -8.58
CA GLU A 92 -5.22 -13.30 -7.46
C GLU A 92 -5.78 -11.88 -7.52
N ALA A 93 -5.08 -10.96 -8.20
CA ALA A 93 -5.46 -9.55 -8.32
C ALA A 93 -5.12 -8.96 -9.69
N LYS A 94 -5.74 -7.83 -10.03
CA LYS A 94 -5.37 -7.07 -11.24
C LYS A 94 -4.08 -6.29 -10.99
N VAL A 95 -3.12 -6.36 -11.91
CA VAL A 95 -1.82 -5.69 -11.78
C VAL A 95 -1.64 -4.65 -12.90
N GLY A 96 -1.24 -3.43 -12.53
CA GLY A 96 -0.80 -2.41 -13.46
C GLY A 96 0.73 -2.37 -13.52
N LEU A 97 1.30 -2.38 -14.73
CA LEU A 97 2.74 -2.29 -14.93
C LEU A 97 3.09 -1.02 -15.72
N PHE A 98 4.00 -0.23 -15.19
CA PHE A 98 4.55 0.95 -15.85
C PHE A 98 6.04 0.72 -16.10
N SER A 99 6.43 0.66 -17.37
CA SER A 99 7.83 0.53 -17.77
C SER A 99 8.28 1.81 -18.45
N LEU A 100 9.35 2.41 -17.91
CA LEU A 100 9.96 3.64 -18.42
C LEU A 100 11.27 3.39 -19.17
N GLU A 101 11.80 2.16 -19.11
CA GLU A 101 13.08 1.78 -19.71
C GLU A 101 12.87 0.88 -20.93
N MET A 102 11.97 -0.11 -20.82
CA MET A 102 11.70 -1.08 -21.87
C MET A 102 10.30 -0.88 -22.48
N PRO A 103 10.16 -0.84 -23.81
CA PRO A 103 8.88 -0.78 -24.48
C PRO A 103 8.06 -2.07 -24.27
N LYS A 104 6.74 -1.96 -24.43
CA LYS A 104 5.77 -3.03 -24.16
C LYS A 104 6.07 -4.35 -24.90
N ASN A 105 6.61 -4.28 -26.11
CA ASN A 105 6.93 -5.47 -26.92
C ASN A 105 8.16 -6.24 -26.42
N GLN A 106 8.91 -5.68 -25.47
CA GLN A 106 10.10 -6.31 -24.87
C GLN A 106 9.86 -6.78 -23.43
N LEU A 107 8.64 -6.62 -22.91
CA LEU A 107 8.18 -7.12 -21.61
C LEU A 107 7.41 -8.42 -21.81
#